data_AF-A0A1K1LC87-F1
#
_entry.id   AF-A0A1K1LC87-F1
#
_cell.length_a   1.000
_cell.length_b   1.000
_cell.length_c   1.000
_cell.angle_alpha   90.00
_cell.angle_beta   90.00
_cell.angle_gamma   90.00
#
_symmetry.space_group_name_H-M   'P 1'
#
loop_
_entity.id
_entity.type
_entity.pdbx_description
1 polymer ?
#
loop_
_entity_poly.entity_id
_entity_poly.type
_entity_poly.pdbx_seq_one_letter_code
_entity_poly.pdbx_strand_id
1 'polypeptide(L)'
;MNEGLLGKYTFGGERAATDDHPTVIHYLPLAASVSEKLDVGLLLKAVDVYGATAVVGAENTGVTAASVTLETLAAKVNNVPGAYVFTYDSAWKLDGSPATITEYGVSLTGEPASGDTVTVTLAVADVTYEPALAVDAAEPCAVVDLPCDPTGESGEKSVAAVVHGTVKTRVLKTGDGVPPTGGQIAALARHGVFAV
;
A
#
# COMPACT_ATOMS: atom_id res chain seq x y z
N MET A 1 14.93 2.46 27.93
CA MET A 1 14.19 3.08 29.07
C MET A 1 14.02 4.56 28.78
N ASN A 2 12.80 5.07 28.51
CA ASN A 2 12.58 6.50 28.24
C ASN A 2 11.38 7.04 29.05
N GLU A 3 11.49 6.98 30.37
CA GLU A 3 10.53 7.65 31.25
C GLU A 3 11.21 8.80 31.99
N GLY A 4 10.54 9.95 32.07
CA GLY A 4 11.06 11.15 32.72
C GLY A 4 10.00 12.24 32.87
N LEU A 5 10.32 13.27 33.65
CA LEU A 5 9.46 14.44 33.86
C LEU A 5 10.24 15.71 33.49
N LEU A 6 9.70 16.55 32.60
CA LEU A 6 10.14 17.95 32.44
C LEU A 6 9.02 18.84 32.96
N GLY A 7 9.14 19.27 34.22
CA GLY A 7 8.09 20.03 34.90
C GLY A 7 6.85 19.18 35.14
N LYS A 8 5.69 19.61 34.62
CA LYS A 8 4.41 18.88 34.70
C LYS A 8 4.21 17.89 33.55
N TYR A 9 5.14 17.84 32.59
CA TYR A 9 5.02 16.99 31.41
C TYR A 9 5.70 15.64 31.68
N THR A 10 4.90 14.58 31.57
CA THR A 10 5.36 13.20 31.64
C THR A 10 5.85 12.77 30.26
N PHE A 11 7.12 12.39 30.17
CA PHE A 11 7.66 11.59 29.07
C PHE A 11 7.45 10.14 29.50
N GLY A 12 6.52 9.45 28.83
CA GLY A 12 6.15 8.09 29.17
C GLY A 12 5.27 7.46 28.11
N GLY A 13 5.17 6.14 28.16
CA GLY A 13 4.49 5.32 27.17
C GLY A 13 5.35 4.10 26.84
N GLU A 14 4.75 2.90 26.92
CA GLU A 14 5.44 1.69 26.52
C GLU A 14 5.78 1.77 25.02
N ARG A 15 7.06 1.60 24.68
CA ARG A 15 7.57 1.50 23.30
C ARG A 15 7.56 0.06 22.83
N ALA A 16 7.40 -0.18 21.53
CA ALA A 16 7.54 -1.52 20.97
C ALA A 16 9.00 -1.94 20.91
N ALA A 17 9.89 -1.02 20.53
CA ALA A 17 11.33 -1.26 20.45
C ALA A 17 11.93 -1.72 21.79
N THR A 18 12.93 -2.61 21.72
CA THR A 18 13.79 -2.96 22.87
C THR A 18 15.13 -2.24 22.81
N ASP A 19 15.84 -2.21 23.94
CA ASP A 19 17.19 -1.66 24.03
C ASP A 19 18.27 -2.74 23.72
N ASP A 20 17.85 -3.98 23.39
CA ASP A 20 18.76 -5.13 23.22
C ASP A 20 19.50 -5.11 21.87
N HIS A 21 18.97 -4.38 20.88
CA HIS A 21 19.59 -4.18 19.57
C HIS A 21 19.26 -2.76 19.04
N PRO A 22 20.18 -2.12 18.29
CA PRO A 22 19.84 -0.94 17.49
C PRO A 22 18.56 -1.14 16.68
N THR A 23 17.60 -0.23 16.87
CA THR A 23 16.30 -0.26 16.19
C THR A 23 16.22 0.86 15.17
N VAL A 24 15.68 0.57 13.99
CA VAL A 24 15.37 1.56 12.96
C VAL A 24 13.89 1.89 13.02
N ILE A 25 13.59 3.16 13.28
CA ILE A 25 12.22 3.69 13.32
C ILE A 25 12.03 4.63 12.15
N HIS A 26 11.04 4.36 11.30
CA HIS A 26 10.61 5.22 10.21
C HIS A 26 9.20 5.74 10.45
N TYR A 27 8.90 6.93 9.91
CA TYR A 27 7.53 7.41 9.81
C TYR A 27 6.92 6.86 8.52
N LEU A 28 6.07 5.85 8.67
CA LEU A 28 5.43 5.15 7.55
C LEU A 28 4.11 5.84 7.17
N PRO A 29 3.86 6.16 5.90
CA PRO A 29 2.62 6.80 5.47
C PRO A 29 1.42 5.85 5.64
N LEU A 30 0.33 6.35 6.20
CA LEU A 30 -0.87 5.55 6.45
C LEU A 30 -1.77 5.49 5.22
N ALA A 31 -2.40 4.33 5.00
CA ALA A 31 -3.43 4.20 3.98
C ALA A 31 -4.64 5.08 4.33
N ALA A 32 -5.32 5.62 3.31
CA ALA A 32 -6.47 6.50 3.51
C ALA A 32 -7.66 5.82 4.20
N SER A 33 -7.69 4.48 4.18
CA SER A 33 -8.66 3.63 4.90
C SER A 33 -8.48 3.66 6.42
N VAL A 34 -7.29 4.02 6.92
CA VAL A 34 -6.98 3.98 8.35
C VAL A 34 -7.66 5.15 9.05
N SER A 35 -8.74 4.83 9.76
CA SER A 35 -9.58 5.78 10.49
C SER A 35 -9.64 5.49 12.00
N GLU A 36 -8.88 4.51 12.46
CA GLU A 36 -8.82 4.14 13.87
C GLU A 36 -7.46 4.53 14.47
N LYS A 37 -7.46 4.75 15.79
CA LYS A 37 -6.25 5.01 16.54
C LYS A 37 -5.36 3.76 16.56
N LEU A 38 -4.08 3.98 16.28
CA LEU A 38 -3.04 2.98 16.28
C LEU A 38 -2.32 2.99 17.63
N ASP A 39 -2.42 1.90 18.37
CA ASP A 39 -1.64 1.69 19.59
C ASP A 39 -0.27 1.06 19.30
N VAL A 40 0.63 1.21 20.28
CA VAL A 40 1.95 0.56 20.25
C VAL A 40 1.82 -0.96 20.14
N GLY A 41 2.71 -1.55 19.35
CA GLY A 41 2.77 -3.00 19.14
C GLY A 41 1.85 -3.51 18.04
N LEU A 42 1.06 -2.64 17.41
CA LEU A 42 0.27 -3.02 16.23
C LEU A 42 1.19 -3.43 15.08
N LEU A 43 0.91 -4.59 14.51
CA LEU A 43 1.53 -5.04 13.28
C LEU A 43 0.98 -4.23 12.10
N LEU A 44 1.88 -3.80 11.22
CA LEU A 44 1.55 -3.10 9.98
C LEU A 44 1.90 -3.97 8.78
N LYS A 45 1.03 -3.96 7.78
CA LYS A 45 1.29 -4.51 6.43
C LYS A 45 1.41 -3.36 5.44
N ALA A 46 2.17 -3.60 4.37
CA ALA A 46 2.25 -2.70 3.24
C ALA A 46 1.01 -2.85 2.34
N VAL A 47 0.55 -1.73 1.78
CA VAL A 47 -0.54 -1.64 0.82
C VAL A 47 -0.04 -0.83 -0.37
N ASP A 48 -0.02 -1.48 -1.53
CA ASP A 48 0.36 -0.84 -2.78
C ASP A 48 -0.64 0.25 -3.17
N VAL A 49 -0.12 1.43 -3.49
CA VAL A 49 -0.88 2.52 -4.09
C VAL A 49 -0.63 2.48 -5.59
N TYR A 50 -1.69 2.29 -6.37
CA TYR A 50 -1.58 2.15 -7.81
C TYR A 50 -1.71 3.49 -8.54
N GLY A 51 -1.03 3.59 -9.68
CA GLY A 51 -1.21 4.65 -10.67
C GLY A 51 -1.50 4.04 -12.04
N ALA A 52 -2.25 4.78 -12.86
CA ALA A 52 -2.61 4.36 -14.21
C ALA A 52 -2.32 5.45 -15.24
N THR A 53 -1.87 5.03 -16.43
CA THR A 53 -1.67 5.91 -17.57
C THR A 53 -2.20 5.26 -18.84
N ALA A 54 -2.59 6.08 -19.83
CA ALA A 54 -2.97 5.62 -21.16
C ALA A 54 -2.24 6.46 -22.19
N VAL A 55 -1.56 5.79 -23.13
CA VAL A 55 -0.76 6.44 -24.18
C VAL A 55 -1.20 5.89 -25.52
N VAL A 56 -1.46 6.79 -26.46
CA VAL A 56 -1.79 6.44 -27.86
C VAL A 56 -0.52 6.16 -28.65
N GLY A 57 -0.59 5.24 -29.61
CA GLY A 57 0.51 4.98 -30.53
C GLY A 57 0.88 6.23 -31.34
N ALA A 58 2.18 6.41 -31.58
CA ALA A 58 2.69 7.56 -32.33
C ALA A 58 2.22 7.61 -33.79
N GLU A 59 1.98 6.43 -34.37
CA GLU A 59 1.51 6.26 -35.76
C GLU A 59 -0.02 6.14 -35.84
N ASN A 60 -0.75 6.41 -34.75
CA ASN A 60 -2.21 6.38 -34.78
C ASN A 60 -2.73 7.44 -35.76
N THR A 61 -3.70 7.03 -36.57
CA THR A 61 -4.33 7.92 -37.56
C THR A 61 -5.75 8.31 -37.15
N GLY A 62 -6.39 7.53 -36.28
CA GLY A 62 -7.75 7.77 -35.80
C GLY A 62 -7.81 8.31 -34.37
N VAL A 63 -7.29 7.55 -33.41
CA VAL A 63 -7.25 7.93 -31.99
C VAL A 63 -6.11 8.92 -31.73
N THR A 64 -6.44 10.11 -31.22
CA THR A 64 -5.49 11.21 -30.96
C THR A 64 -5.13 11.41 -29.48
N ALA A 65 -5.99 10.94 -28.57
CA ALA A 65 -5.70 10.92 -27.14
C ALA A 65 -6.46 9.80 -26.44
N ALA A 66 -5.94 9.36 -25.30
CA ALA A 66 -6.58 8.38 -24.43
C ALA A 66 -6.42 8.80 -22.97
N SER A 67 -7.41 8.50 -22.14
CA SER A 67 -7.33 8.58 -20.69
C SER A 67 -7.85 7.28 -20.08
N VAL A 68 -7.51 7.04 -18.81
CA VAL A 68 -7.94 5.84 -18.10
C VAL A 68 -8.38 6.16 -16.68
N THR A 69 -9.49 5.56 -16.26
CA THR A 69 -9.94 5.58 -14.87
C THR A 69 -9.22 4.47 -14.10
N LEU A 70 -8.37 4.85 -13.14
CA LEU A 70 -7.55 3.95 -12.34
C LEU A 70 -8.38 2.82 -11.70
N GLU A 71 -9.46 3.16 -11.00
CA GLU A 71 -10.28 2.17 -10.27
C GLU A 71 -10.87 1.10 -11.18
N THR A 72 -11.34 1.50 -12.37
CA THR A 72 -11.89 0.56 -13.37
C THR A 72 -10.82 -0.33 -13.95
N LEU A 73 -9.64 0.21 -14.28
CA LEU A 73 -8.51 -0.57 -14.77
C LEU A 73 -8.05 -1.58 -13.71
N ALA A 74 -7.78 -1.10 -12.50
CA ALA A 74 -7.29 -1.90 -11.39
C ALA A 74 -8.23 -3.07 -11.07
N ALA A 75 -9.55 -2.82 -11.03
CA ALA A 75 -10.55 -3.86 -10.88
C ALA A 75 -10.56 -4.85 -12.04
N LYS A 76 -10.48 -4.37 -13.29
CA LYS A 76 -10.53 -5.22 -14.49
C LYS A 76 -9.33 -6.16 -14.60
N VAL A 77 -8.16 -5.72 -14.16
CA VAL A 77 -6.91 -6.50 -14.24
C VAL A 77 -6.51 -7.14 -12.91
N ASN A 78 -7.40 -7.11 -11.90
CA ASN A 78 -7.19 -7.65 -10.56
C ASN A 78 -5.89 -7.15 -9.89
N ASN A 79 -5.63 -5.84 -10.00
CA ASN A 79 -4.46 -5.17 -9.45
C ASN A 79 -3.10 -5.73 -9.92
N VAL A 80 -3.05 -6.47 -11.03
CA VAL A 80 -1.78 -6.96 -11.57
C VAL A 80 -1.07 -5.79 -12.26
N PRO A 81 0.13 -5.34 -11.83
CA PRO A 81 0.87 -4.33 -12.56
C PRO A 81 1.28 -4.84 -13.94
N GLY A 82 1.22 -3.98 -14.95
CA GLY A 82 1.57 -4.36 -16.31
C GLY A 82 1.20 -3.32 -17.36
N ALA A 83 1.70 -3.54 -18.56
CA ALA A 83 1.31 -2.81 -19.77
C ALA A 83 0.31 -3.65 -20.56
N TYR A 84 -0.86 -3.07 -20.81
CA TYR A 84 -1.98 -3.66 -21.54
C TYR A 84 -2.10 -2.96 -22.89
N VAL A 85 -1.67 -3.65 -23.94
CA VAL A 85 -1.59 -3.08 -25.28
C VAL A 85 -2.84 -3.44 -26.07
N PHE A 86 -3.67 -2.43 -26.30
CA PHE A 86 -4.84 -2.54 -27.16
C PHE A 86 -4.46 -2.21 -28.59
N THR A 87 -4.87 -3.05 -29.53
CA THR A 87 -4.74 -2.81 -30.98
C THR A 87 -6.13 -2.83 -31.61
N TYR A 88 -6.42 -1.83 -32.44
CA TYR A 88 -7.67 -1.76 -33.17
C TYR A 88 -7.51 -2.39 -34.56
N ASP A 89 -8.37 -3.34 -34.88
CA ASP A 89 -8.50 -3.92 -36.21
C ASP A 89 -9.97 -4.30 -36.41
N SER A 90 -10.77 -3.33 -36.87
CA SER A 90 -12.25 -3.36 -36.90
C SER A 90 -12.94 -3.51 -35.53
N ALA A 91 -12.24 -4.04 -34.54
CA ALA A 91 -12.58 -4.12 -33.13
C ALA A 91 -11.29 -4.07 -32.29
N TRP A 92 -11.43 -3.67 -31.02
CA TRP A 92 -10.32 -3.66 -30.08
C TRP A 92 -9.92 -5.08 -29.67
N LYS A 93 -8.60 -5.31 -29.59
CA LYS A 93 -8.00 -6.56 -29.11
C LYS A 93 -6.95 -6.23 -28.06
N LEU A 94 -6.93 -6.98 -26.96
CA LEU A 94 -5.86 -6.96 -25.97
C LEU A 94 -5.02 -8.21 -26.16
N ASP A 95 -3.72 -8.05 -26.43
CA ASP A 95 -2.79 -9.17 -26.71
C ASP A 95 -3.34 -10.17 -27.75
N GLY A 96 -4.01 -9.62 -28.78
CA GLY A 96 -4.62 -10.39 -29.87
C GLY A 96 -5.99 -11.00 -29.57
N SER A 97 -6.45 -10.97 -28.31
CA SER A 97 -7.78 -11.46 -27.92
C SER A 97 -8.82 -10.34 -27.98
N PRO A 98 -10.06 -10.59 -28.47
CA PRO A 98 -11.11 -9.58 -28.49
C PRO A 98 -11.35 -8.97 -27.11
N ALA A 99 -11.38 -7.64 -27.03
CA ALA A 99 -11.56 -6.92 -25.78
C ALA A 99 -12.36 -5.63 -25.99
N THR A 100 -13.27 -5.32 -25.07
CA THR A 100 -13.96 -4.03 -25.05
C THR A 100 -13.10 -3.03 -24.28
N ILE A 101 -12.41 -2.12 -24.97
CA ILE A 101 -11.44 -1.21 -24.33
C ILE A 101 -12.05 -0.34 -23.21
N THR A 102 -13.33 0.04 -23.34
CA THR A 102 -14.04 0.83 -22.33
C THR A 102 -14.32 0.07 -21.04
N GLU A 103 -14.35 -1.26 -21.06
CA GLU A 103 -14.44 -2.09 -19.83
C GLU A 103 -13.17 -2.01 -18.98
N TYR A 104 -12.06 -1.54 -19.54
CA TYR A 104 -10.82 -1.25 -18.83
C TYR A 104 -10.77 0.20 -18.33
N GLY A 105 -11.88 0.95 -18.41
CA GLY A 105 -11.96 2.35 -17.98
C GLY A 105 -11.30 3.33 -18.94
N VAL A 106 -10.99 2.91 -20.16
CA VAL A 106 -10.33 3.75 -21.16
C VAL A 106 -11.35 4.62 -21.89
N SER A 107 -11.07 5.91 -21.97
CA SER A 107 -11.79 6.87 -22.81
C SER A 107 -10.89 7.36 -23.93
N LEU A 108 -11.43 7.45 -25.14
CA LEU A 108 -10.68 7.80 -26.34
C LEU A 108 -11.16 9.14 -26.92
N THR A 109 -10.23 9.89 -27.53
CA THR A 109 -10.54 11.05 -28.37
C THR A 109 -10.17 10.73 -29.81
N GLY A 110 -11.11 10.97 -30.74
CA GLY A 110 -11.00 10.56 -32.14
C GLY A 110 -11.76 9.26 -32.44
N GLU A 111 -11.79 8.87 -33.71
CA GLU A 111 -12.44 7.64 -34.16
C GLU A 111 -11.37 6.58 -34.47
N PRO A 112 -11.43 5.38 -33.89
CA PRO A 112 -10.41 4.36 -34.11
C PRO A 112 -10.27 3.96 -35.59
N ALA A 113 -9.04 3.91 -36.07
CA ALA A 113 -8.66 3.39 -37.38
C ALA A 113 -7.87 2.09 -37.24
N SER A 114 -7.96 1.19 -38.23
CA SER A 114 -7.22 -0.08 -38.19
C SER A 114 -5.71 0.19 -38.10
N GLY A 115 -5.04 -0.48 -37.16
CA GLY A 115 -3.64 -0.26 -36.81
C GLY A 115 -3.43 0.71 -35.65
N ASP A 116 -4.45 1.44 -35.19
CA ASP A 116 -4.34 2.27 -33.99
C ASP A 116 -4.05 1.41 -32.76
N THR A 117 -3.18 1.93 -31.88
CA THR A 117 -2.81 1.28 -30.63
C THR A 117 -3.02 2.20 -29.44
N VAL A 118 -3.36 1.62 -28.29
CA VAL A 118 -3.42 2.31 -27.00
C VAL A 118 -2.75 1.42 -25.96
N THR A 119 -1.69 1.91 -25.34
CA THR A 119 -1.01 1.22 -24.25
C THR A 119 -1.51 1.80 -22.93
N VAL A 120 -2.16 0.97 -22.13
CA VAL A 120 -2.60 1.31 -20.78
C VAL A 120 -1.66 0.67 -19.80
N THR A 121 -1.10 1.42 -18.86
CA THR A 121 -0.17 0.88 -17.86
C THR A 121 -0.76 1.04 -16.47
N LEU A 122 -0.81 -0.07 -15.72
CA LEU A 122 -1.03 -0.08 -14.27
C LEU A 122 0.32 -0.32 -13.60
N ALA A 123 0.69 0.53 -12.64
CA ALA A 123 1.93 0.38 -11.88
C ALA A 123 1.70 0.68 -10.40
N VAL A 124 2.52 0.10 -9.54
CA VAL A 124 2.64 0.55 -8.14
C VAL A 124 3.35 1.90 -8.18
N ALA A 125 2.65 2.96 -7.77
CA ALA A 125 3.14 4.32 -7.74
C ALA A 125 3.76 4.68 -6.38
N ASP A 126 3.24 4.09 -5.31
CA ASP A 126 3.71 4.31 -3.94
C ASP A 126 3.31 3.14 -3.03
N VAL A 127 3.71 3.17 -1.76
CA VAL A 127 3.33 2.21 -0.72
C VAL A 127 2.84 2.96 0.51
N THR A 128 1.70 2.53 1.03
CA THR A 128 1.16 2.98 2.32
C THR A 128 1.03 1.80 3.28
N TYR A 129 0.65 2.08 4.53
CA TYR A 129 0.61 1.07 5.58
C TYR A 129 -0.71 1.11 6.33
N GLU A 130 -1.20 -0.07 6.71
CA GLU A 130 -2.40 -0.23 7.53
C GLU A 130 -2.20 -1.37 8.54
N PRO A 131 -3.02 -1.46 9.61
CA PRO A 131 -2.98 -2.57 10.54
C PRO A 131 -3.16 -3.92 9.84
N ALA A 132 -2.26 -4.86 10.13
CA ALA A 132 -2.38 -6.23 9.66
C ALA A 132 -3.37 -7.00 10.57
N LEU A 133 -4.43 -7.55 9.98
CA LEU A 133 -5.40 -8.41 10.67
C LEU A 133 -4.87 -9.83 10.83
N ALA A 134 -5.41 -10.59 11.76
CA ALA A 134 -5.02 -11.98 11.97
C ALA A 134 -5.26 -12.90 10.76
N VAL A 135 -6.26 -12.57 9.93
CA VAL A 135 -6.68 -13.35 8.76
C VAL A 135 -6.13 -12.84 7.43
N ASP A 136 -5.34 -11.76 7.46
CA ASP A 136 -4.77 -11.20 6.25
C ASP A 136 -3.82 -12.18 5.58
N ALA A 137 -3.90 -12.27 4.25
CA ALA A 137 -2.93 -13.00 3.45
C ALA A 137 -1.61 -12.22 3.31
N ALA A 138 -1.68 -10.89 3.40
CA ALA A 138 -0.51 -10.01 3.34
C ALA A 138 0.29 -10.12 4.64
N GLU A 139 1.60 -10.25 4.49
CA GLU A 139 2.50 -10.42 5.62
C GLU A 139 2.78 -9.09 6.34
N PRO A 140 2.85 -9.08 7.68
CA PRO A 140 3.26 -7.91 8.44
C PRO A 140 4.76 -7.65 8.24
N CYS A 141 5.12 -6.38 8.12
CA CYS A 141 6.50 -5.95 7.84
C CYS A 141 7.03 -4.85 8.77
N ALA A 142 6.19 -4.25 9.61
CA ALA A 142 6.58 -3.25 10.59
C ALA A 142 5.72 -3.30 11.85
N VAL A 143 6.15 -2.63 12.92
CA VAL A 143 5.43 -2.57 14.20
C VAL A 143 5.33 -1.13 14.70
N VAL A 144 4.15 -0.67 15.10
CA VAL A 144 3.94 0.67 15.66
C VAL A 144 4.76 0.85 16.94
N ASP A 145 5.63 1.87 16.99
CA ASP A 145 6.47 2.18 18.15
C ASP A 145 5.86 3.27 19.06
N LEU A 146 5.15 4.23 18.45
CA LEU A 146 4.45 5.30 19.15
C LEU A 146 2.97 5.32 18.75
N PRO A 147 2.05 5.61 19.69
CA PRO A 147 0.65 5.76 19.35
C PRO A 147 0.45 6.80 18.25
N CYS A 148 -0.49 6.54 17.34
CA CYS A 148 -0.88 7.46 16.28
C CYS A 148 -2.40 7.55 16.20
N ASP A 149 -2.94 8.77 16.04
CA ASP A 149 -4.37 9.04 15.89
C ASP A 149 -4.65 9.80 14.58
N PRO A 150 -5.04 9.08 13.51
CA PRO A 150 -5.38 9.68 12.23
C PRO A 150 -6.63 10.58 12.26
N THR A 151 -7.45 10.46 13.30
CA THR A 151 -8.72 11.19 13.49
C THR A 151 -8.65 12.31 14.51
N GLY A 152 -7.57 12.35 15.29
CA GLY A 152 -7.32 13.37 16.30
C GLY A 152 -7.10 14.75 15.68
N GLU A 153 -6.94 15.78 16.54
CA GLU A 153 -6.83 17.18 16.12
C GLU A 153 -5.70 17.45 15.10
N SER A 154 -4.64 16.64 15.13
CA SER A 154 -3.50 16.74 14.19
C SER A 154 -3.67 15.91 12.92
N GLY A 155 -4.68 15.03 12.85
CA GLY A 155 -5.04 14.23 11.68
C GLY A 155 -3.86 13.46 11.08
N GLU A 156 -3.09 12.77 11.93
CA GLU A 156 -1.79 12.20 11.58
C GLU A 156 -1.86 11.30 10.32
N LYS A 157 -0.92 11.50 9.39
CA LYS A 157 -0.87 10.76 8.11
C LYS A 157 0.26 9.76 8.02
N SER A 158 1.04 9.64 9.08
CA SER A 158 2.15 8.69 9.17
C SER A 158 2.35 8.24 10.60
N VAL A 159 2.75 6.99 10.79
CA VAL A 159 2.99 6.39 12.10
C VAL A 159 4.47 6.10 12.29
N ALA A 160 5.00 6.36 13.49
CA ALA A 160 6.35 5.95 13.85
C ALA A 160 6.37 4.44 14.09
N ALA A 161 7.07 3.70 13.23
CA ALA A 161 7.09 2.25 13.25
C ALA A 161 8.52 1.71 13.20
N VAL A 162 8.74 0.63 13.95
CA VAL A 162 9.93 -0.21 13.87
C VAL A 162 9.90 -0.97 12.55
N VAL A 163 10.91 -0.74 11.71
CA VAL A 163 11.10 -1.43 10.42
C VAL A 163 12.31 -2.38 10.45
N HIS A 164 13.15 -2.29 11.48
CA HIS A 164 14.26 -3.20 11.70
C HIS A 164 14.70 -3.17 13.18
N GLY A 165 15.13 -4.30 13.72
CA GLY A 165 15.62 -4.41 15.10
C GLY A 165 14.75 -5.33 15.96
N THR A 166 14.75 -5.10 17.27
CA THR A 166 14.06 -5.97 18.24
C THR A 166 12.83 -5.27 18.83
N VAL A 167 11.75 -6.04 18.98
CA VAL A 167 10.48 -5.57 19.56
C VAL A 167 10.02 -6.49 20.70
N LYS A 168 9.31 -5.93 21.67
CA LYS A 168 8.81 -6.68 22.83
C LYS A 168 7.67 -7.58 22.42
N THR A 169 7.84 -8.90 22.53
CA THR A 169 6.81 -9.87 22.15
C THR A 169 5.47 -9.62 22.86
N ARG A 170 5.52 -9.22 24.14
CA ARG A 170 4.31 -9.01 24.96
C ARG A 170 3.37 -7.90 24.49
N VAL A 171 3.87 -6.93 23.70
CA VAL A 171 3.06 -5.78 23.26
C VAL A 171 2.45 -6.02 21.87
N LEU A 172 2.90 -7.06 21.16
CA LEU A 172 2.51 -7.28 19.78
C LEU A 172 1.04 -7.69 19.69
N LYS A 173 0.33 -7.08 18.75
CA LYS A 173 -1.06 -7.38 18.44
C LYS A 173 -1.38 -7.09 16.97
N THR A 174 -2.30 -7.84 16.41
CA THR A 174 -2.87 -7.55 15.08
C THR A 174 -3.88 -6.39 15.16
N GLY A 175 -4.33 -5.87 14.01
CA GLY A 175 -5.32 -4.80 13.94
C GLY A 175 -6.66 -5.12 14.60
N ASP A 176 -7.04 -6.40 14.62
CA ASP A 176 -8.20 -6.94 15.34
C ASP A 176 -7.93 -7.25 16.82
N GLY A 177 -6.77 -6.84 17.34
CA GLY A 177 -6.44 -6.86 18.77
C GLY A 177 -6.05 -8.23 19.32
N VAL A 178 -5.81 -9.23 18.47
CA VAL A 178 -5.40 -10.58 18.91
C VAL A 178 -3.87 -10.74 18.87
N PRO A 179 -3.30 -11.68 19.66
CA PRO A 179 -1.87 -11.98 19.59
C PRO A 179 -1.46 -12.47 18.19
N PRO A 180 -0.30 -12.05 17.66
CA PRO A 180 0.18 -12.52 16.37
C PRO A 180 0.44 -14.03 16.38
N THR A 181 0.18 -14.67 15.24
CA THR A 181 0.54 -16.06 15.02
C THR A 181 2.06 -16.23 14.88
N GLY A 182 2.57 -17.46 15.08
CA GLY A 182 3.99 -17.76 14.82
C GLY A 182 4.41 -17.47 13.37
N GLY A 183 3.50 -17.61 12.40
CA GLY A 183 3.74 -17.25 11.00
C GLY A 183 3.93 -15.75 10.81
N GLN A 184 3.11 -14.92 11.46
CA GLN A 184 3.25 -13.45 11.43
C GLN A 184 4.54 -12.98 12.12
N ILE A 185 4.93 -13.61 13.22
CA ILE A 185 6.22 -13.32 13.89
C ILE A 185 7.40 -13.71 12.98
N ALA A 186 7.31 -14.87 12.30
CA ALA A 186 8.33 -15.28 11.33
C ALA A 186 8.40 -14.34 10.12
N ALA A 187 7.27 -13.79 9.68
CA ALA A 187 7.22 -12.79 8.62
C ALA A 187 7.94 -11.50 9.03
N LEU A 188 7.66 -10.96 10.23
CA LEU A 188 8.40 -9.82 10.77
C LEU A 188 9.91 -10.09 10.80
N ALA A 189 10.33 -11.28 11.22
CA ALA A 189 11.74 -11.66 11.27
C ALA A 189 12.38 -11.69 9.87
N ARG A 190 11.66 -12.13 8.83
CA ARG A 190 12.12 -12.04 7.43
C ARG A 190 12.27 -10.60 6.95
N HIS A 191 11.48 -9.67 7.50
CA HIS A 191 11.60 -8.24 7.28
C HIS A 191 12.61 -7.56 8.23
N GLY A 192 13.29 -8.31 9.10
CA GLY A 192 14.33 -7.80 10.00
C GLY A 192 13.81 -7.23 11.32
N VAL A 193 12.55 -7.50 11.68
CA VAL A 193 11.95 -7.15 12.97
C VAL A 193 11.81 -8.42 13.82
N PHE A 194 12.55 -8.52 14.91
CA PHE A 194 12.64 -9.71 15.75
C PHE A 194 11.86 -9.51 17.05
N ALA A 195 10.85 -10.35 17.28
CA ALA A 195 10.14 -10.40 18.56
C ALA A 195 11.01 -11.10 19.61
N VAL A 196 11.29 -10.41 20.72
CA VAL A 196 12.11 -10.90 21.85
C VAL A 196 11.38 -10.73 23.19
#